data_AF-A0A2V7U762-F1
#
_entry.id   AF-A0A2V7U762-F1
#
_cell.length_a   1.000
_cell.length_b   1.000
_cell.length_c   1.000
_cell.angle_alpha   90.00
_cell.angle_beta   90.00
_cell.angle_gamma   90.00
#
_symmetry.space_group_name_H-M   'P 1'
#
loop_
_entity.id
_entity.type
_entity.pdbx_description
1 polymer ?
#
loop_
_entity_poly.entity_id
_entity_poly.type
_entity_poly.pdbx_seq_one_letter_code
_entity_poly.pdbx_strand_id
1 'polypeptide(L)'
;MTERTARLALLSISLLFVLWGLCYIYRASAVVAGHRMFLLWDDGMISMRYARNLAEGHGLTWNPDGERVQGITNLGLTLVMTLIHLLPVSLWRTSLLYQVFSLAMAVACLPLACRLSAALFGERSVAVATSLGTALYAPFAI
;
A
#
# COMPACT_ATOMS: atom_id res chain seq x y z
N MET A 1 23.70 19.77 -9.00
CA MET A 1 22.64 20.03 -7.99
C MET A 1 23.23 20.01 -6.59
N THR A 2 22.92 21.01 -5.75
CA THR A 2 23.42 21.03 -4.35
C THR A 2 22.73 19.98 -3.49
N GLU A 3 23.36 19.57 -2.39
CA GLU A 3 22.79 18.61 -1.44
C GLU A 3 21.49 19.13 -0.80
N ARG A 4 21.46 20.41 -0.43
CA ARG A 4 20.26 21.07 0.11
C ARG A 4 19.12 21.04 -0.90
N THR A 5 19.38 21.35 -2.16
CA THR A 5 18.37 21.29 -3.23
C THR A 5 17.85 19.87 -3.43
N ALA A 6 18.74 18.87 -3.43
CA ALA A 6 18.37 17.46 -3.58
C ALA A 6 17.47 16.98 -2.44
N ARG A 7 17.82 17.33 -1.20
CA ARG A 7 17.04 16.97 -0.01
C ARG A 7 15.67 17.64 -0.01
N LEU A 8 15.59 18.93 -0.34
CA LEU A 8 14.32 19.64 -0.46
C LEU A 8 13.45 19.04 -1.56
N ALA A 9 14.02 18.70 -2.72
CA ALA A 9 13.30 18.06 -3.81
C ALA A 9 12.72 16.71 -3.37
N LEU A 10 13.52 15.85 -2.71
CA LEU A 10 13.06 14.56 -2.22
C LEU A 10 11.93 14.70 -1.19
N LEU A 11 12.05 15.64 -0.25
CA LEU A 11 11.00 15.92 0.74
C LEU A 11 9.71 16.40 0.06
N SER A 12 9.81 17.29 -0.93
CA SER A 12 8.67 17.76 -1.71
C SER A 12 8.00 16.64 -2.48
N ILE A 13 8.77 15.77 -3.15
CA ILE A 13 8.25 14.60 -3.87
C ILE A 13 7.51 13.68 -2.90
N SER A 14 8.12 13.33 -1.77
CA SER A 14 7.50 12.47 -0.76
C SER A 14 6.22 13.09 -0.17
N LEU A 15 6.23 14.39 0.14
CA LEU A 15 5.05 15.09 0.66
C LEU A 15 3.91 15.08 -0.37
N LEU A 16 4.19 15.44 -1.61
CA LEU A 16 3.20 15.44 -2.69
C LEU A 16 2.64 14.03 -2.92
N PHE A 17 3.49 13.01 -2.88
CA PHE A 17 3.08 11.62 -3.05
C PHE A 17 2.20 11.14 -1.88
N VAL A 18 2.51 11.51 -0.64
CA VAL A 18 1.65 11.23 0.53
C VAL A 18 0.30 11.93 0.38
N LEU A 19 0.28 13.22 0.05
CA LEU A 19 -0.97 13.98 -0.12
C LEU A 19 -1.84 13.39 -1.23
N TRP A 20 -1.21 13.03 -2.35
CA TRP A 20 -1.88 12.33 -3.45
C TRP A 20 -2.44 10.98 -3.00
N GLY A 21 -1.64 10.15 -2.31
CA GLY A 21 -2.04 8.83 -1.83
C GLY A 21 -3.19 8.88 -0.83
N LEU A 22 -3.17 9.83 0.11
CA LEU A 22 -4.27 10.05 1.06
C LEU A 22 -5.56 10.48 0.32
N CYS A 23 -5.44 11.35 -0.69
CA CYS A 23 -6.56 11.76 -1.53
C CYS A 23 -7.13 10.56 -2.30
N TYR A 24 -6.27 9.75 -2.91
CA TYR A 24 -6.66 8.54 -3.62
C TYR A 24 -7.39 7.55 -2.70
N ILE A 25 -6.82 7.23 -1.53
CA ILE A 25 -7.44 6.34 -0.51
C ILE A 25 -8.84 6.84 -0.12
N TYR A 26 -8.96 8.14 0.15
CA TYR A 26 -10.25 8.72 0.49
C TYR A 26 -11.26 8.62 -0.67
N ARG A 27 -10.81 8.91 -1.90
CA ARG A 27 -11.66 8.88 -3.10
C ARG A 27 -12.04 7.46 -3.55
N ALA A 28 -11.22 6.46 -3.26
CA ALA A 28 -11.50 5.05 -3.52
C ALA A 28 -12.48 4.43 -2.51
N SER A 29 -12.78 5.13 -1.41
CA SER A 29 -13.79 4.70 -0.44
C SER A 29 -15.21 5.00 -0.90
N ALA A 30 -16.17 4.19 -0.43
CA ALA A 30 -17.59 4.36 -0.69
C ALA A 30 -18.38 4.57 0.61
N VAL A 31 -19.55 5.21 0.54
CA VAL A 31 -20.48 5.26 1.68
C VAL A 31 -21.56 4.22 1.47
N VAL A 32 -21.63 3.23 2.36
CA VAL A 32 -22.57 2.12 2.32
C VAL A 32 -23.28 2.07 3.67
N ALA A 33 -24.62 2.10 3.67
CA ALA A 33 -25.44 2.08 4.89
C ALA A 33 -25.02 3.13 5.94
N GLY A 34 -24.65 4.34 5.51
CA GLY A 34 -24.20 5.42 6.40
C GLY A 34 -22.77 5.30 6.93
N HIS A 35 -22.05 4.22 6.59
CA HIS A 35 -20.66 4.01 6.97
C HIS A 35 -19.73 4.20 5.76
N ARG A 36 -18.59 4.85 5.97
CA ARG A 36 -17.53 4.91 4.96
C ARG A 36 -16.76 3.59 4.97
N MET A 37 -16.82 2.87 3.86
CA MET A 37 -16.10 1.63 3.59
C MET A 37 -14.88 1.92 2.72
N PHE A 38 -13.71 1.50 3.17
CA PHE A 38 -12.49 1.52 2.37
C PHE A 38 -12.37 0.22 1.58
N LEU A 39 -12.02 0.35 0.31
CA LEU A 39 -12.00 -0.75 -0.66
C LEU A 39 -10.62 -0.86 -1.29
N LEU A 40 -10.17 -2.09 -1.51
CA LEU A 40 -9.01 -2.39 -2.35
C LEU A 40 -9.50 -2.72 -3.77
N TRP A 41 -8.54 -2.91 -4.68
CA TRP A 41 -8.81 -3.61 -5.93
C TRP A 41 -9.36 -5.02 -5.67
N ASP A 42 -10.04 -5.58 -6.66
CA ASP A 42 -10.73 -6.87 -6.59
C ASP A 42 -9.84 -8.00 -6.02
N ASP A 43 -8.62 -8.18 -6.54
CA ASP A 43 -7.66 -9.18 -6.04
C ASP A 43 -7.26 -8.91 -4.57
N GLY A 44 -7.09 -7.63 -4.20
CA GLY A 44 -6.82 -7.24 -2.82
C GLY A 44 -7.99 -7.53 -1.88
N MET A 45 -9.23 -7.33 -2.34
CA MET A 45 -10.44 -7.68 -1.59
C MET A 45 -10.59 -9.20 -1.46
N ILE A 46 -10.14 -9.97 -2.45
CA ILE A 46 -10.08 -11.43 -2.34
C ILE A 46 -9.12 -11.84 -1.22
N SER A 47 -7.89 -11.31 -1.23
CA SER A 47 -6.91 -11.55 -0.17
C SER A 47 -7.41 -11.11 1.21
N MET A 48 -8.13 -9.99 1.33
CA MET A 48 -8.73 -9.55 2.59
C MET A 48 -9.71 -10.58 3.17
N ARG A 49 -10.50 -11.25 2.33
CA ARG A 49 -11.41 -12.29 2.78
C ARG A 49 -10.67 -13.53 3.28
N TYR A 50 -9.66 -13.99 2.55
CA TYR A 50 -8.80 -15.10 3.00
C TYR A 50 -8.08 -14.76 4.30
N ALA A 51 -7.57 -13.53 4.42
CA ALA A 51 -6.91 -13.03 5.62
C ALA A 51 -7.84 -13.01 6.83
N ARG A 52 -9.09 -12.55 6.64
CA ARG A 52 -10.11 -12.59 7.68
C ARG A 52 -10.38 -14.03 8.15
N ASN A 53 -10.63 -14.94 7.22
CA ASN A 53 -10.92 -16.33 7.54
C ASN A 53 -9.76 -17.00 8.28
N LEU A 54 -8.52 -16.69 7.90
CA LEU A 54 -7.34 -17.16 8.61
C LEU A 54 -7.28 -16.59 10.03
N ALA A 55 -7.53 -15.29 10.20
CA ALA A 55 -7.54 -14.63 11.51
C ALA A 55 -8.65 -15.16 12.44
N GLU A 56 -9.80 -15.55 11.89
CA GLU A 56 -10.93 -16.15 12.62
C GLU A 56 -10.75 -17.67 12.89
N GLY A 57 -9.68 -18.28 12.38
CA GLY A 57 -9.35 -19.70 12.63
C GLY A 57 -9.92 -20.68 11.61
N HIS A 58 -10.53 -20.20 10.53
CA HIS A 58 -11.07 -21.03 9.44
C HIS A 58 -10.01 -21.47 8.42
N GLY A 59 -8.79 -20.93 8.54
CA GLY A 59 -7.69 -21.17 7.61
C GLY A 59 -7.76 -20.33 6.34
N LEU A 60 -6.86 -20.60 5.39
CA LEU A 60 -6.82 -19.92 4.09
C LEU A 60 -7.92 -20.48 3.17
N THR A 61 -9.16 -20.05 3.38
CA THR A 61 -10.34 -20.47 2.61
C THR A 61 -11.14 -19.26 2.14
N TRP A 62 -11.93 -19.43 1.07
CA TRP A 62 -12.87 -18.40 0.63
C TRP A 62 -14.17 -18.42 1.44
N ASN A 63 -14.75 -19.63 1.55
CA ASN A 63 -15.90 -19.93 2.38
C ASN A 63 -15.45 -20.93 3.46
N PRO A 64 -15.64 -20.64 4.76
CA PRO A 64 -15.21 -21.54 5.84
C PRO A 64 -15.66 -23.00 5.70
N ASP A 65 -16.92 -23.22 5.31
CA ASP A 65 -17.52 -24.55 5.12
C ASP A 65 -17.49 -25.03 3.66
N GLY A 66 -16.88 -24.26 2.77
CA GLY A 66 -16.84 -24.55 1.34
C GLY A 66 -15.64 -25.39 0.92
N GLU A 67 -15.56 -25.66 -0.37
CA GLU A 67 -14.38 -26.27 -0.97
C GLU A 67 -13.14 -25.39 -0.75
N ARG A 68 -12.02 -26.04 -0.43
CA ARG A 68 -10.72 -25.37 -0.31
C ARG A 68 -10.17 -25.09 -1.70
N VAL A 69 -10.23 -23.83 -2.11
CA VAL A 69 -9.65 -23.35 -3.37
C VAL A 69 -8.54 -22.35 -3.10
N GLN A 70 -7.50 -22.36 -3.93
CA GLN A 70 -6.42 -21.37 -3.87
C GLN A 70 -6.82 -20.15 -4.69
N GLY A 71 -7.34 -19.13 -4.01
CA GLY A 71 -7.76 -17.86 -4.63
C GLY A 71 -6.81 -16.68 -4.39
N ILE A 72 -5.76 -16.84 -3.58
CA ILE A 72 -4.82 -15.75 -3.27
C ILE A 72 -3.67 -15.69 -4.26
N THR A 73 -3.36 -14.49 -4.74
CA THR A 73 -2.23 -14.23 -5.64
C THR A 73 -0.89 -14.11 -4.89
N ASN A 74 -0.92 -13.60 -3.64
CA ASN A 74 0.28 -13.39 -2.84
C ASN A 74 0.07 -13.81 -1.37
N LEU A 75 0.77 -14.88 -0.95
CA LEU A 75 0.69 -15.39 0.42
C LEU A 75 1.22 -14.39 1.45
N GLY A 76 2.40 -13.80 1.21
CA GLY A 76 3.02 -12.87 2.16
C GLY A 76 2.11 -11.66 2.44
N LEU A 77 1.48 -11.13 1.39
CA LEU A 77 0.53 -10.03 1.52
C LEU A 77 -0.72 -10.42 2.30
N THR A 78 -1.26 -11.61 2.02
CA THR A 78 -2.43 -12.16 2.73
C THR A 78 -2.12 -12.34 4.22
N LEU A 79 -0.89 -12.76 4.57
CA LEU A 79 -0.45 -12.85 5.97
C LEU A 79 -0.36 -11.47 6.63
N VAL A 80 0.13 -10.44 5.95
CA VAL A 80 0.11 -9.06 6.46
C VAL A 80 -1.33 -8.61 6.73
N MET A 81 -2.25 -8.85 5.79
CA MET A 81 -3.66 -8.55 5.97
C MET A 81 -4.28 -9.35 7.13
N THR A 82 -3.81 -10.58 7.36
CA THR A 82 -4.27 -11.43 8.49
C THR A 82 -3.90 -10.76 9.81
N LEU A 83 -2.67 -10.26 9.94
CA LEU A 83 -2.25 -9.51 11.14
C LEU A 83 -3.09 -8.25 11.37
N ILE A 84 -3.49 -7.57 10.29
CA ILE A 84 -4.39 -6.40 10.37
C ILE A 84 -5.77 -6.81 10.91
N HIS A 85 -6.30 -7.97 10.50
CA HIS A 85 -7.57 -8.50 11.01
C HIS A 85 -7.55 -8.90 12.49
N LEU A 86 -6.37 -9.08 13.10
CA LEU A 86 -6.23 -9.31 14.55
C LEU A 86 -6.43 -8.03 15.38
N LEU A 87 -6.37 -6.86 14.74
CA LEU A 87 -6.60 -5.59 15.42
C LEU A 87 -8.11 -5.37 15.63
N PRO A 88 -8.55 -4.72 16.73
CA PRO A 88 -9.96 -4.48 17.03
C PRO A 88 -10.52 -3.32 16.19
N VAL A 89 -10.49 -3.46 14.86
CA VAL A 89 -10.95 -2.45 13.90
C VAL A 89 -12.13 -2.99 13.11
N SER A 90 -13.15 -2.15 12.93
CA SER A 90 -14.34 -2.50 12.15
C SER A 90 -13.98 -2.89 10.71
N LEU A 91 -14.69 -3.87 10.15
CA LEU A 91 -14.51 -4.30 8.75
C LEU A 91 -14.57 -3.15 7.73
N TRP A 92 -15.37 -2.11 8.01
CA TRP A 92 -15.45 -0.89 7.19
C TRP A 92 -14.11 -0.17 7.01
N ARG A 93 -13.17 -0.35 7.95
CA ARG A 93 -11.90 0.38 8.05
C ARG A 93 -10.69 -0.55 7.98
N THR A 94 -10.85 -1.86 7.90
CA THR A 94 -9.72 -2.79 7.85
C THR A 94 -8.86 -2.55 6.61
N SER A 95 -9.48 -2.35 5.45
CA SER A 95 -8.77 -2.01 4.20
C SER A 95 -7.99 -0.70 4.29
N LEU A 96 -8.46 0.28 5.08
CA LEU A 96 -7.75 1.53 5.29
C LEU A 96 -6.37 1.30 5.93
N LEU A 97 -6.29 0.40 6.91
CA LEU A 97 -5.01 0.10 7.57
C LEU A 97 -4.01 -0.48 6.57
N TYR A 98 -4.47 -1.38 5.72
CA TYR A 98 -3.63 -1.94 4.66
C TYR A 98 -3.23 -0.88 3.63
N GLN A 99 -4.14 0.00 3.21
CA GLN A 99 -3.82 1.11 2.29
C GLN A 99 -2.80 2.08 2.87
N VAL A 100 -2.93 2.44 4.14
CA VAL A 100 -1.95 3.29 4.84
C VAL A 100 -0.60 2.59 4.94
N PHE A 101 -0.58 1.28 5.23
CA PHE A 101 0.63 0.47 5.21
C PHE A 101 1.29 0.46 3.82
N SER A 102 0.52 0.19 2.77
CA SER A 102 1.00 0.19 1.38
C SER A 102 1.54 1.55 0.97
N LEU A 103 0.84 2.64 1.32
CA LEU A 103 1.32 4.00 1.09
C LEU A 103 2.64 4.27 1.83
N ALA A 104 2.77 3.84 3.08
CA ALA A 104 4.00 3.99 3.84
C ALA A 104 5.18 3.23 3.19
N MET A 105 4.94 2.01 2.70
CA MET A 105 5.95 1.24 1.96
C MET A 105 6.34 1.93 0.65
N ALA A 106 5.36 2.42 -0.11
CA ALA A 106 5.62 3.15 -1.36
C ALA A 106 6.43 4.43 -1.12
N VAL A 107 6.10 5.20 -0.06
CA VAL A 107 6.88 6.39 0.34
C VAL A 107 8.31 6.01 0.74
N ALA A 108 8.50 4.89 1.45
CA ALA A 108 9.82 4.40 1.83
C ALA A 108 10.67 3.97 0.62
N CYS A 109 10.06 3.54 -0.48
CA CYS A 109 10.76 3.24 -1.73
C CYS A 109 11.40 4.50 -2.37
N LEU A 110 10.84 5.70 -2.18
CA LEU A 110 11.36 6.93 -2.80
C LEU A 110 12.81 7.27 -2.39
N PRO A 111 13.17 7.36 -1.09
CA PRO A 111 14.55 7.59 -0.68
C PRO A 111 15.44 6.39 -0.98
N LEU A 112 14.92 5.15 -0.99
CA LEU A 112 15.71 3.97 -1.34
C LEU A 112 16.12 3.99 -2.83
N ALA A 113 15.18 4.31 -3.72
CA ALA A 113 15.43 4.49 -5.14
C ALA A 113 16.43 5.63 -5.38
N CYS A 114 16.31 6.75 -4.64
CA CYS A 114 17.28 7.85 -4.67
C CYS A 114 18.68 7.36 -4.31
N ARG A 115 18.81 6.65 -3.17
CA ARG A 115 20.10 6.16 -2.66
C ARG A 115 20.74 5.15 -3.60
N LEU A 116 19.95 4.23 -4.15
CA LEU A 116 20.43 3.24 -5.12
C LEU A 116 20.92 3.93 -6.40
N SER A 117 20.15 4.86 -6.95
CA SER A 117 20.54 5.61 -8.14
C SER A 117 21.79 6.48 -7.89
N ALA A 118 21.92 7.09 -6.71
CA ALA A 118 23.12 7.84 -6.34
C ALA A 118 24.36 6.92 -6.24
N ALA A 119 24.19 5.71 -5.69
CA ALA A 119 25.27 4.73 -5.58
C ALA A 119 25.72 4.17 -6.94
N LEU A 120 24.80 4.03 -7.89
CA LEU A 120 25.10 3.48 -9.22
C LEU A 120 25.68 4.51 -10.19
N PHE A 121 25.18 5.74 -10.18
CA PHE A 121 25.51 6.76 -11.19
C PHE A 121 26.34 7.92 -10.66
N GLY A 122 26.46 8.10 -9.34
CA GLY A 122 27.19 9.23 -8.73
C GLY A 122 26.54 10.60 -8.93
N GLU A 123 25.49 10.70 -9.75
CA GLU A 123 24.82 11.94 -10.09
C GLU A 123 23.55 12.18 -9.27
N ARG A 124 23.55 13.25 -8.47
CA ARG A 124 22.41 13.62 -7.61
C ARG A 124 21.15 13.96 -8.41
N SER A 125 21.29 14.57 -9.58
CA SER A 125 20.17 14.90 -10.48
C SER A 125 19.45 13.65 -10.93
N VAL A 126 20.21 12.64 -11.36
CA VAL A 126 19.69 11.31 -11.74
C VAL A 126 19.02 10.65 -10.54
N ALA A 127 19.62 10.72 -9.35
CA ALA A 127 19.03 10.16 -8.13
C ALA A 127 17.65 10.74 -7.80
N VAL A 128 17.49 12.06 -7.83
CA VAL A 128 16.20 12.72 -7.60
C VAL A 128 15.20 12.44 -8.72
N ALA A 129 15.67 12.41 -9.97
CA ALA A 129 14.82 12.05 -11.12
C ALA A 129 14.29 10.62 -11.00
N THR A 130 15.09 9.67 -10.52
CA THR A 130 14.67 8.29 -10.24
C THR A 130 13.57 8.23 -9.18
N SER A 131 13.70 8.99 -8.08
CA SER A 131 12.64 9.08 -7.07
C SER A 131 11.36 9.69 -7.63
N LEU A 132 11.46 10.73 -8.45
CA LEU A 132 10.31 11.31 -9.12
C LEU A 132 9.64 10.29 -10.05
N GLY A 133 10.42 9.58 -10.87
CA GLY A 133 9.91 8.51 -11.73
C GLY A 133 9.22 7.41 -10.94
N THR A 134 9.78 7.02 -9.78
CA THR A 134 9.18 6.02 -8.88
C THR A 134 7.86 6.52 -8.31
N ALA A 135 7.78 7.78 -7.87
CA ALA A 135 6.54 8.39 -7.37
C ALA A 135 5.44 8.47 -8.44
N LEU A 136 5.83 8.70 -9.70
CA LEU A 136 4.89 8.78 -10.82
C LEU A 136 4.39 7.41 -11.31
N TYR A 137 5.15 6.34 -11.09
CA TYR A 137 4.74 4.97 -11.43
C TYR A 137 3.79 4.36 -10.38
N ALA A 138 3.93 4.76 -9.12
CA ALA A 138 3.24 4.15 -7.99
C ALA A 138 1.70 4.31 -7.89
N PRO A 139 0.98 5.18 -8.65
CA PRO A 139 -0.48 5.23 -8.60
C PRO A 139 -1.23 3.91 -8.86
N PHE A 140 -0.55 2.91 -9.46
CA PHE A 140 -1.10 1.59 -9.74
C PHE A 140 -0.85 0.55 -8.63
N ALA A 141 -0.13 0.90 -7.56
CA ALA A 141 0.33 -0.03 -6.52
C ALA A 141 -0.26 0.25 -5.12
N ILE A 142 -1.11 1.26 -4.97
CA ILE A 142 -1.75 1.67 -3.70
C ILE A 142 -3.21 1.21 -3.65
#